data_AF-A0A6F9ZMA4-F1
#
_entry.id   AF-A0A6F9ZMA4-F1
#
_cell.length_a   1.000
_cell.length_b   1.000
_cell.length_c   1.000
_cell.angle_alpha   90.00
_cell.angle_beta   90.00
_cell.angle_gamma   90.00
#
_symmetry.space_group_name_H-M   'P 1'
#
loop_
_entity.id
_entity.type
_entity.pdbx_description
1 polymer ?
#
loop_
_entity_poly.entity_id
_entity_poly.type
_entity_poly.pdbx_seq_one_letter_code
_entity_poly.pdbx_strand_id
1 'polypeptide(L)'
;MLGIQDLGCEPQESLYMGNRVDVVRQLIEYRGDKTDEITLITSNLKINGEKLVNRYGDRVASRLNEMCNYFEIKGKDRRKL
;
A
#
# COMPACT_ATOMS: atom_id res chain seq x y z
N MET A 1 14.38 -6.01 3.32
CA MET A 1 13.75 -4.74 3.74
C MET A 1 13.24 -4.03 2.50
N LEU A 2 11.95 -3.72 2.43
CA LEU A 2 11.31 -3.08 1.27
C LEU A 2 10.69 -1.75 1.69
N GLY A 3 10.94 -0.69 0.91
CA GLY A 3 10.30 0.62 1.08
C GLY A 3 9.40 0.93 -0.11
N ILE A 4 8.13 1.24 0.14
CA ILE A 4 7.17 1.70 -0.88
C ILE A 4 6.87 3.18 -0.63
N GLN A 5 7.21 4.01 -1.62
CA GLN A 5 6.92 5.44 -1.60
C GLN A 5 5.56 5.70 -2.25
N ASP A 6 4.71 6.50 -1.59
CA ASP A 6 3.43 6.98 -2.12
C ASP A 6 2.49 5.88 -2.65
N LEU A 7 2.27 4.86 -1.83
CA LEU A 7 1.28 3.80 -2.06
C LEU A 7 -0.09 4.46 -2.26
N GLY A 8 -0.68 4.39 -3.44
CA GLY A 8 -1.82 5.25 -3.76
C GLY A 8 -1.77 5.87 -5.14
N CYS A 9 -0.55 6.06 -5.69
CA CYS A 9 -0.32 6.83 -6.90
C CYS A 9 0.05 5.99 -8.13
N GLU A 10 0.36 4.71 -7.94
CA GLU A 10 0.76 3.81 -9.02
C GLU A 10 -0.36 3.53 -10.06
N PRO A 11 -0.03 3.11 -11.29
CA PRO A 11 -1.04 2.55 -12.18
C PRO A 11 -1.64 1.28 -11.57
N GLN A 12 -2.98 1.18 -11.61
CA GLN A 12 -3.71 0.08 -10.98
C GLN A 12 -3.44 -1.28 -11.65
N GLU A 13 -3.29 -1.30 -12.97
CA GLU A 13 -3.00 -2.49 -13.73
C GLU A 13 -1.76 -2.27 -14.60
N SER A 14 -0.90 -3.29 -14.66
CA SER A 14 0.17 -3.39 -15.65
C SER A 14 -0.14 -4.52 -16.62
N LEU A 15 0.15 -4.31 -17.90
CA LEU A 15 0.04 -5.34 -18.93
C LEU A 15 1.36 -6.09 -19.02
N TYR A 16 1.35 -7.35 -18.59
CA TYR A 16 2.50 -8.23 -18.72
C TYR A 16 2.10 -9.47 -19.50
N MET A 17 2.69 -9.65 -20.69
CA MET A 17 2.40 -10.79 -21.58
C MET A 17 0.90 -11.00 -21.85
N GLY A 18 0.14 -9.92 -22.03
CA GLY A 18 -1.31 -9.96 -22.28
C GLY A 18 -2.17 -10.11 -21.03
N ASN A 19 -1.57 -10.35 -19.86
CA ASN A 19 -2.29 -10.41 -18.58
C ASN A 19 -2.27 -9.04 -17.88
N ARG A 20 -3.42 -8.65 -17.34
CA ARG A 20 -3.54 -7.50 -16.45
C ARG A 20 -3.17 -7.93 -15.04
N VAL A 21 -2.15 -7.29 -14.49
CA VAL A 21 -1.61 -7.62 -13.18
C VAL A 21 -1.59 -6.38 -12.31
N ASP A 22 -2.22 -6.46 -11.14
CA ASP A 22 -2.05 -5.50 -10.06
C ASP A 22 -0.84 -5.92 -9.23
N VAL A 23 0.32 -5.38 -9.61
CA VAL A 23 1.63 -5.78 -9.07
C VAL A 23 1.73 -5.42 -7.59
N VAL A 24 1.23 -4.24 -7.20
CA VAL A 24 1.38 -3.75 -5.82
C VAL A 24 0.49 -4.53 -4.87
N ARG A 25 -0.75 -4.83 -5.29
CA ARG A 25 -1.62 -5.74 -4.53
C ARG A 25 -0.95 -7.08 -4.29
N GLN A 26 -0.47 -7.74 -5.34
CA GLN A 26 0.18 -9.05 -5.22
C GLN A 26 1.41 -9.01 -4.32
N LEU A 27 2.21 -7.94 -4.44
CA LEU A 27 3.39 -7.72 -3.61
C LEU A 27 3.01 -7.62 -2.12
N ILE A 28 1.99 -6.82 -1.77
CA ILE A 28 1.58 -6.66 -0.37
C ILE A 28 1.00 -7.97 0.18
N GLU A 29 0.18 -8.68 -0.60
CA GLU A 29 -0.36 -9.97 -0.17
C GLU A 29 0.76 -10.98 0.11
N TYR A 30 1.75 -11.11 -0.80
CA TYR A 30 2.90 -11.98 -0.62
C TYR A 30 3.73 -11.60 0.61
N ARG A 31 3.99 -10.29 0.78
CA ARG A 31 4.74 -9.77 1.91
C ARG A 31 4.01 -9.96 3.23
N GLY A 32 2.68 -9.98 3.23
CA GLY A 32 1.86 -10.23 4.42
C GLY A 32 1.84 -11.66 4.91
N ASP A 33 2.15 -12.63 4.05
CA ASP A 33 2.37 -14.01 4.48
C ASP A 33 3.79 -14.22 5.07
N LYS A 34 4.66 -13.21 5.03
CA LYS A 34 6.07 -13.27 5.46
C LYS A 34 6.32 -12.38 6.68
N THR A 35 6.43 -13.00 7.85
CA THR A 35 6.64 -12.30 9.13
C THR A 35 8.08 -11.88 9.40
N ASP A 36 9.04 -12.36 8.61
CA ASP A 36 10.48 -12.22 8.79
C ASP A 36 11.11 -11.03 8.05
N GLU A 37 10.31 -10.30 7.27
CA GLU A 37 10.78 -9.23 6.42
C GLU A 37 10.13 -7.89 6.80
N ILE A 38 10.94 -6.85 6.93
CA ILE A 38 10.48 -5.50 7.26
C ILE A 38 10.01 -4.77 6.00
N THR A 39 8.80 -4.20 6.05
CA THR A 39 8.25 -3.34 5.00
C THR A 39 7.85 -1.98 5.57
N LEU A 40 8.28 -0.92 4.87
CA LEU A 40 7.97 0.46 5.18
C LEU A 40 7.15 1.05 4.04
N ILE A 41 6.07 1.73 4.37
CA ILE A 41 5.13 2.26 3.39
C ILE A 41 4.80 3.71 3.76
N THR A 42 4.82 4.57 2.76
CA THR A 42 4.26 5.92 2.87
C THR A 42 3.05 6.01 1.95
N SER A 43 1.98 6.65 2.42
CA SER A 43 0.74 6.77 1.67
C SER A 43 -0.01 8.03 2.08
N ASN A 44 -0.72 8.62 1.13
CA ASN A 44 -1.73 9.64 1.38
C ASN A 44 -3.13 9.04 1.66
N LEU A 45 -3.24 7.70 1.64
CA LEU A 45 -4.45 6.97 1.95
C LEU A 45 -4.42 6.56 3.43
N LYS A 46 -5.59 6.65 4.08
CA LYS A 46 -5.75 6.14 5.44
C LYS A 46 -5.82 4.62 5.41
N ILE A 47 -5.16 3.96 6.36
CA ILE A 47 -5.37 2.53 6.59
C ILE A 47 -6.83 2.31 6.98
N ASN A 48 -7.47 1.28 6.42
CA ASN A 48 -8.92 1.04 6.52
C ASN A 48 -9.84 2.16 6.01
N GLY A 49 -9.31 3.15 5.29
CA GLY A 49 -10.14 4.12 4.60
C GLY A 49 -10.81 3.51 3.37
N GLU A 50 -12.03 3.94 3.06
CA GLU A 50 -12.78 3.46 1.88
C GLU A 50 -11.97 3.55 0.58
N LYS A 51 -11.14 4.60 0.41
CA LYS A 51 -10.29 4.75 -0.78
C LYS A 51 -9.25 3.64 -0.93
N LEU A 52 -8.68 3.16 0.17
CA LEU A 52 -7.68 2.09 0.14
C LEU A 52 -8.36 0.75 -0.15
N VAL A 53 -9.48 0.47 0.53
CA VAL A 53 -10.27 -0.75 0.34
C VAL A 53 -10.81 -0.83 -1.09
N ASN A 54 -11.37 0.26 -1.61
CA ASN A 54 -11.88 0.30 -2.99
C ASN A 54 -10.78 0.10 -4.04
N ARG A 55 -9.53 0.47 -3.73
CA ARG A 55 -8.41 0.37 -4.68
C ARG A 55 -7.75 -1.00 -4.67
N TYR A 56 -7.48 -1.56 -3.49
CA TYR A 56 -6.69 -2.79 -3.33
C TYR A 56 -7.49 -3.99 -2.79
N GLY A 57 -8.70 -3.75 -2.29
CA GLY A 57 -9.56 -4.76 -1.67
C GLY A 57 -9.32 -4.97 -0.17
N ASP A 58 -10.29 -5.60 0.49
CA ASP A 58 -10.27 -5.86 1.94
C ASP A 58 -9.09 -6.73 2.39
N ARG A 59 -8.67 -7.68 1.54
CA ARG A 59 -7.56 -8.58 1.85
C ARG A 59 -6.25 -7.81 2.08
N VAL A 60 -5.93 -6.87 1.20
CA VAL A 60 -4.73 -6.04 1.32
C VAL A 60 -4.81 -5.16 2.57
N ALA A 61 -5.97 -4.56 2.84
CA ALA A 61 -6.18 -3.76 4.05
C ALA A 61 -5.94 -4.58 5.34
N SER A 62 -6.46 -5.81 5.40
CA SER A 62 -6.23 -6.73 6.54
C SER A 62 -4.74 -7.02 6.73
N ARG A 63 -4.01 -7.34 5.66
CA ARG A 63 -2.57 -7.64 5.74
C ARG A 63 -1.76 -6.42 6.16
N LEU A 64 -2.09 -5.24 5.65
CA LEU A 64 -1.42 -4.01 6.07
C LEU A 64 -1.64 -3.71 7.56
N ASN A 65 -2.84 -3.98 8.10
CA ASN A 65 -3.10 -3.82 9.54
C ASN A 65 -2.30 -4.80 10.42
N GLU A 66 -2.09 -6.03 9.93
CA GLU A 66 -1.35 -7.05 10.66
C GLU A 66 0.16 -6.84 10.58
N MET A 67 0.67 -6.45 9.40
CA MET A 67 2.10 -6.29 9.15
C MET A 67 2.68 -4.97 9.66
N CYS A 68 1.91 -3.88 9.59
CA CYS A 68 2.44 -2.53 9.74
C CYS A 68 1.84 -1.83 10.96
N ASN A 69 2.69 -1.07 11.65
CA ASN A 69 2.24 -0.10 12.62
C ASN A 69 1.74 1.16 11.90
N TYR A 70 0.47 1.49 12.08
CA TYR A 70 -0.12 2.67 11.45
C TYR A 70 0.20 3.96 12.21
N PHE A 71 0.81 4.92 11.51
CA PHE A 71 1.08 6.25 12.04
C PHE A 71 0.49 7.32 11.11
N GLU A 72 -0.48 8.08 11.60
CA GLU A 72 -1.05 9.21 10.87
C GLU A 72 -0.22 10.47 11.12
N ILE A 73 0.52 10.93 10.10
CA ILE A 73 1.27 12.18 10.17
C ILE A 73 0.33 13.32 9.82
N LYS A 74 0.00 14.16 10.81
CA LYS A 74 -0.81 15.38 10.63
C LYS A 74 0.11 16.59 10.45
N GLY A 75 -0.21 17.46 9.51
CA GLY A 75 0.56 18.68 9.26
C GLY A 75 -0.04 19.54 8.15
N LYS A 76 0.33 20.82 8.12
CA LYS A 76 0.02 21.70 6.99
C LYS A 76 0.93 21.37 5.81
N ASP A 77 0.46 21.65 4.59
CA ASP A 77 1.22 21.48 3.36
C ASP A 77 2.57 22.20 3.46
N ARG A 78 3.66 21.44 3.34
CA ARG A 78 5.04 21.94 3.44
C ARG A 78 5.56 22.53 2.13
N ARG A 79 4.83 22.40 1.01
CA ARG A 79 5.22 22.98 -0.29
C ARG A 79 4.85 24.45 -0.44
N LYS A 80 4.03 24.98 0.48
CA LYS A 80 3.61 26.40 0.54
C LYS A 80 4.30 27.19 1.65
N LEU A 81 5.49 26.75 2.07
CA LEU A 81 6.38 27.55 2.92
C LEU A 81 6.89 28.76 2.14
#